data_AF-A0A6I9TXS1-F1
#
_entry.id   AF-A0A6I9TXS1-F1
#
_cell.length_a   1.000
_cell.length_b   1.000
_cell.length_c   1.000
_cell.angle_alpha   90.00
_cell.angle_beta   90.00
_cell.angle_gamma   90.00
#
_symmetry.space_group_name_H-M   'P 1'
#
loop_
_entity.id
_entity.type
_entity.pdbx_description
1 polymer ?
#
loop_
_entity_poly.entity_id
_entity_poly.type
_entity_poly.pdbx_seq_one_letter_code
_entity_poly.pdbx_strand_id
1 'polypeptide(L)'
;MFGFSVRTWPNGFGSPRSTGSPTVAGSPAPVESPKSTNSPRTDVGEIDTRAPFESVKAAVSLFGEVGSPRARPVTKKTKAEEQRLLEKETQHHMVLKELEYYKDQLRITESAKAQALRDLQKANRTLQELTNKLEALSESKQAAIKATEAAKSRAKELEEQQSLKAQLGSEAWKLDVDTERERYKTSAGELSACKQELTNLRQDFDAALEAKLTAFHEAEDARQAAKTNQERQSQLAKEVAMLRDTLDQVKHASLQAQEEHLKLIAEKEVHLLVHKSAKEVAEKDITRLREEYGPEENLEVKLEEATEAIKVVQEQLHNVRTSDFNSLQTVISELECDKKTLQEVVAEETSLRSSVDSLKQQLEEAKKKHYEFETKALEAESTLKKMQADLQNCKSELETAMSRNVVRDMQSNLDKLLAQAEKDRREAEGIQRDIELYRQEAEALTAAAKEADEKLQIALKEVEAAKVAEKLADDQIHNSPRTDAADLKGQGSARRIRLSVEEFEAMKQKIEACKNQADEKVAALMAHVQTINASEDQVLQKVEGILKESDDIQSEIEDALKRAEMAEAAKEVVEGELQKWSEKAENEIGEPSYVSEEKS
;
A
#
# COMPACT_ATOMS: atom_id res chain seq x y z
N MET A 1 48.93 -36.39 0.09
CA MET A 1 49.81 -36.28 -1.09
C MET A 1 49.33 -35.10 -1.92
N PHE A 2 50.22 -34.18 -2.33
CA PHE A 2 50.05 -33.07 -3.30
C PHE A 2 48.79 -32.16 -3.19
N GLY A 3 48.86 -30.83 -3.18
CA GLY A 3 49.99 -29.91 -3.25
C GLY A 3 49.52 -28.52 -3.71
N PHE A 4 49.79 -27.46 -2.94
CA PHE A 4 49.53 -26.07 -3.33
C PHE A 4 50.44 -25.63 -4.50
N SER A 5 49.92 -24.84 -5.45
CA SER A 5 50.51 -23.51 -5.76
C SER A 5 49.64 -22.64 -6.68
N VAL A 6 50.02 -21.37 -6.79
CA VAL A 6 49.35 -20.24 -7.49
C VAL A 6 50.28 -19.72 -8.61
N ARG A 7 49.76 -18.83 -9.50
CA ARG A 7 50.43 -17.88 -10.44
C ARG A 7 50.43 -18.31 -11.94
N THR A 8 50.33 -17.44 -12.96
CA THR A 8 50.18 -15.95 -13.07
C THR A 8 49.90 -15.49 -14.54
N TRP A 9 49.04 -14.47 -14.73
CA TRP A 9 49.18 -13.29 -15.67
C TRP A 9 49.24 -13.51 -17.22
N PRO A 10 49.18 -12.45 -18.09
CA PRO A 10 48.61 -11.08 -17.98
C PRO A 10 47.77 -10.63 -19.23
N ASN A 11 47.49 -9.30 -19.33
CA ASN A 11 46.95 -8.50 -20.45
C ASN A 11 45.41 -8.43 -20.58
N GLY A 12 44.80 -7.30 -20.99
CA GLY A 12 45.36 -5.99 -21.37
C GLY A 12 44.31 -4.88 -21.52
N PHE A 13 44.78 -3.64 -21.69
CA PHE A 13 44.02 -2.36 -21.73
C PHE A 13 42.88 -2.25 -22.76
N GLY A 14 41.91 -1.36 -22.48
CA GLY A 14 41.35 -0.46 -23.51
C GLY A 14 39.85 -0.16 -23.46
N SER A 15 39.46 1.03 -23.01
CA SER A 15 38.16 1.63 -23.39
C SER A 15 38.18 2.12 -24.84
N PRO A 16 37.01 2.15 -25.50
CA PRO A 16 36.76 3.19 -26.49
C PRO A 16 35.45 3.97 -26.24
N ARG A 17 35.37 5.15 -26.86
CA ARG A 17 34.25 6.10 -26.80
C ARG A 17 33.61 6.20 -28.18
N SER A 18 32.27 6.26 -28.21
CA SER A 18 31.35 6.67 -29.30
C SER A 18 31.90 7.09 -30.69
N THR A 19 31.35 6.50 -31.76
CA THR A 19 30.95 7.18 -33.02
C THR A 19 29.81 6.41 -33.72
N GLY A 20 28.80 7.11 -34.29
CA GLY A 20 27.52 6.53 -34.76
C GLY A 20 27.43 6.05 -36.22
N SER A 21 26.18 5.78 -36.68
CA SER A 21 25.65 5.72 -38.08
C SER A 21 24.09 5.55 -38.02
N PRO A 22 23.28 5.39 -39.10
CA PRO A 22 22.56 6.48 -39.77
C PRO A 22 21.00 6.34 -39.90
N THR A 23 20.38 7.30 -40.60
CA THR A 23 18.93 7.53 -40.93
C THR A 23 18.21 6.33 -41.62
N VAL A 24 16.85 6.16 -41.67
CA VAL A 24 15.80 6.94 -42.40
C VAL A 24 14.33 6.58 -41.97
N ALA A 25 13.45 7.60 -41.83
CA ALA A 25 11.96 7.72 -42.00
C ALA A 25 10.88 6.74 -41.42
N GLY A 26 9.74 7.33 -41.00
CA GLY A 26 8.43 6.66 -40.82
C GLY A 26 7.35 7.48 -40.06
N SER A 27 6.59 8.35 -40.75
CA SER A 27 5.37 9.06 -40.24
C SER A 27 4.13 8.13 -40.23
N PRO A 28 2.96 8.42 -39.57
CA PRO A 28 2.30 9.72 -39.24
C PRO A 28 1.94 9.85 -37.73
N ALA A 29 0.99 10.65 -37.19
CA ALA A 29 -0.12 11.49 -37.67
C ALA A 29 -0.45 12.66 -36.70
N PRO A 30 -1.30 13.66 -37.05
CA PRO A 30 -1.60 14.83 -36.20
C PRO A 30 -2.91 14.70 -35.40
N VAL A 31 -3.02 15.45 -34.28
CA VAL A 31 -4.30 15.72 -33.57
C VAL A 31 -4.34 17.20 -33.15
N GLU A 32 -5.52 17.81 -33.27
CA GLU A 32 -5.77 19.24 -33.15
C GLU A 32 -6.06 19.72 -31.71
N SER A 33 -6.02 21.05 -31.57
CA SER A 33 -6.50 21.91 -30.48
C SER A 33 -7.92 21.58 -29.98
N PRO A 34 -8.35 22.07 -28.79
CA PRO A 34 -8.94 23.43 -28.71
C PRO A 34 -8.73 24.11 -27.32
N LYS A 35 -9.28 25.28 -26.93
CA LYS A 35 -10.29 26.18 -27.52
C LYS A 35 -10.06 27.61 -27.01
N SER A 36 -10.51 28.62 -27.76
CA SER A 36 -10.65 30.00 -27.29
C SER A 36 -11.85 30.16 -26.33
N THR A 37 -11.85 31.24 -25.55
CA THR A 37 -13.05 31.78 -24.87
C THR A 37 -13.32 33.20 -25.33
N ASN A 38 -14.59 33.49 -25.62
CA ASN A 38 -15.05 34.79 -26.11
C ASN A 38 -15.55 35.70 -24.97
N SER A 39 -15.60 37.00 -25.26
CA SER A 39 -16.02 38.09 -24.36
C SER A 39 -17.47 38.04 -23.87
N PRO A 40 -17.82 38.77 -22.80
CA PRO A 40 -19.15 39.33 -22.60
C PRO A 40 -19.34 40.66 -23.37
N ARG A 41 -20.61 41.06 -23.57
CA ARG A 41 -21.09 42.27 -24.28
C ARG A 41 -21.77 43.26 -23.30
N THR A 42 -22.24 44.40 -23.85
CA THR A 42 -23.03 45.52 -23.27
C THR A 42 -22.21 46.60 -22.52
N ASP A 43 -22.52 47.91 -22.58
CA ASP A 43 -23.49 48.66 -23.41
C ASP A 43 -23.10 50.15 -23.62
N VAL A 44 -23.75 50.81 -24.60
CA VAL A 44 -23.89 52.27 -24.91
C VAL A 44 -22.76 53.28 -24.60
N GLY A 45 -22.39 54.09 -25.60
CA GLY A 45 -21.66 55.35 -25.41
C GLY A 45 -21.52 56.21 -26.68
N GLU A 46 -22.52 57.02 -27.02
CA GLU A 46 -22.45 58.03 -28.09
C GLU A 46 -21.68 59.28 -27.64
N ILE A 47 -20.44 59.51 -28.11
CA ILE A 47 -19.74 60.81 -27.95
C ILE A 47 -18.99 61.21 -29.22
N ASP A 48 -19.54 62.27 -29.85
CA ASP A 48 -18.92 63.48 -30.42
C ASP A 48 -17.85 63.37 -31.54
N THR A 49 -18.21 63.89 -32.71
CA THR A 49 -17.38 64.03 -33.92
C THR A 49 -16.80 65.44 -34.10
N ARG A 50 -16.82 66.30 -33.09
CA ARG A 50 -16.19 67.64 -33.14
C ARG A 50 -14.66 67.53 -33.07
N ALA A 51 -14.00 67.86 -34.18
CA ALA A 51 -12.54 67.87 -34.31
C ALA A 51 -11.87 68.89 -33.36
N PRO A 52 -10.93 68.49 -32.47
CA PRO A 52 -10.30 69.39 -31.50
C PRO A 52 -8.90 69.87 -31.90
N PHE A 53 -8.52 69.84 -33.18
CA PHE A 53 -7.23 70.36 -33.64
C PHE A 53 -7.28 71.01 -35.02
N GLU A 54 -6.80 72.24 -35.09
CA GLU A 54 -6.67 73.00 -36.33
C GLU A 54 -5.49 72.51 -37.17
N SER A 55 -5.74 72.36 -38.47
CA SER A 55 -4.78 72.52 -39.58
C SER A 55 -3.28 72.37 -39.28
N VAL A 56 -2.72 71.19 -39.61
CA VAL A 56 -1.27 70.90 -39.64
C VAL A 56 -0.47 71.87 -40.54
N LYS A 57 -1.15 72.69 -41.35
CA LYS A 57 -0.56 73.74 -42.19
C LYS A 57 0.15 74.86 -41.39
N ALA A 58 -0.16 75.04 -40.11
CA ALA A 58 0.50 76.04 -39.26
C ALA A 58 1.90 75.60 -38.76
N ALA A 59 2.09 74.29 -38.46
CA ALA A 59 3.33 73.77 -37.89
C ALA A 59 4.53 73.77 -38.86
N VAL A 60 4.27 73.89 -40.17
CA VAL A 60 5.31 73.89 -41.22
C VAL A 60 6.01 75.25 -41.34
N SER A 61 5.48 76.31 -40.72
CA SER A 61 6.05 77.66 -40.82
C SER A 61 7.18 77.97 -39.82
N LEU A 62 7.52 77.04 -38.92
CA LEU A 62 8.54 77.26 -37.86
C LEU A 62 9.97 76.85 -38.25
N PHE A 63 10.15 76.25 -39.44
CA PHE A 63 11.45 75.83 -39.99
C PHE A 63 11.70 76.45 -41.38
N GLY A 64 11.47 77.75 -41.50
CA GLY A 64 11.85 78.53 -42.67
C GLY A 64 13.36 78.80 -42.72
N GLU A 65 13.99 78.37 -43.82
CA GLU A 65 15.28 78.87 -44.37
C GLU A 65 16.55 78.61 -43.51
N VAL A 66 17.63 78.00 -44.03
CA VAL A 66 18.37 78.30 -45.27
C VAL A 66 19.06 77.03 -45.78
N GLY A 67 19.15 76.84 -47.10
CA GLY A 67 20.12 75.88 -47.69
C GLY A 67 19.58 74.88 -48.70
N SER A 68 19.00 75.33 -49.81
CA SER A 68 19.09 74.55 -51.05
C SER A 68 20.53 74.62 -51.55
N PRO A 69 21.13 73.50 -51.98
CA PRO A 69 20.96 73.20 -53.39
C PRO A 69 20.51 71.76 -53.67
N ARG A 70 19.80 71.66 -54.80
CA ARG A 70 19.61 70.44 -55.59
C ARG A 70 18.62 69.45 -55.01
N ALA A 71 17.36 69.65 -55.40
CA ALA A 71 16.42 68.55 -55.55
C ALA A 71 17.12 67.39 -56.30
N ARG A 72 17.37 66.28 -55.60
CA ARG A 72 17.41 64.99 -56.27
C ARG A 72 15.99 64.72 -56.73
N PRO A 73 15.76 64.17 -57.93
CA PRO A 73 14.43 63.72 -58.30
C PRO A 73 13.91 62.76 -57.23
N VAL A 74 12.59 62.72 -57.03
CA VAL A 74 11.97 61.48 -56.58
C VAL A 74 12.23 60.46 -57.68
N THR A 75 13.36 59.78 -57.60
CA THR A 75 13.63 58.60 -58.40
C THR A 75 12.55 57.61 -58.03
N LYS A 76 11.56 57.46 -58.91
CA LYS A 76 10.76 56.24 -58.98
C LYS A 76 11.76 55.11 -58.84
N LYS A 77 11.71 54.36 -57.73
CA LYS A 77 12.71 53.32 -57.45
C LYS A 77 12.82 52.49 -58.71
N THR A 78 14.02 52.42 -59.28
CA THR A 78 14.21 51.58 -60.46
C THR A 78 13.89 50.15 -60.05
N LYS A 79 13.40 49.30 -60.97
CA LYS A 79 13.13 47.88 -60.64
C LYS A 79 14.34 47.22 -59.96
N ALA A 80 15.56 47.64 -60.30
CA ALA A 80 16.80 47.20 -59.66
C ALA A 80 16.96 47.65 -58.19
N GLU A 81 16.44 48.82 -57.79
CA GLU A 81 16.46 49.28 -56.39
C GLU A 81 15.39 48.60 -55.55
N GLU A 82 14.21 48.32 -56.11
CA GLU A 82 13.17 47.51 -55.45
C GLU A 82 13.62 46.07 -55.30
N GLN A 83 14.25 45.49 -56.32
CA GLN A 83 14.85 44.16 -56.28
C GLN A 83 16.00 44.08 -55.26
N ARG A 84 16.87 45.10 -55.18
CA ARG A 84 17.89 45.20 -54.11
C ARG A 84 17.32 45.38 -52.71
N LEU A 85 16.16 46.01 -52.57
CA LEU A 85 15.46 46.08 -51.28
C LEU A 85 14.88 44.70 -50.91
N LEU A 86 14.27 44.00 -51.87
CA LEU A 86 13.76 42.64 -51.67
C LEU A 86 14.87 41.63 -51.37
N GLU A 87 16.02 41.74 -52.01
CA GLU A 87 17.24 40.96 -51.69
C GLU A 87 17.70 41.24 -50.26
N LYS A 88 17.75 42.51 -49.84
CA LYS A 88 18.11 42.90 -48.46
C LYS A 88 17.08 42.44 -47.42
N GLU A 89 15.80 42.47 -47.75
CA GLU A 89 14.72 42.00 -46.89
C GLU A 89 14.75 40.48 -46.76
N THR A 90 15.03 39.76 -47.84
CA THR A 90 15.26 38.30 -47.83
C THR A 90 16.51 37.95 -47.01
N GLN A 91 17.62 38.68 -47.18
CA GLN A 91 18.82 38.53 -46.36
C GLN A 91 18.54 38.82 -44.88
N HIS A 92 17.77 39.86 -44.57
CA HIS A 92 17.37 40.18 -43.20
C HIS A 92 16.54 39.06 -42.58
N HIS A 93 15.59 38.48 -43.32
CA HIS A 93 14.80 37.33 -42.87
C HIS A 93 15.64 36.06 -42.67
N MET A 94 16.66 35.84 -43.51
CA MET A 94 17.64 34.77 -43.29
C MET A 94 18.45 34.99 -42.01
N VAL A 95 18.97 36.20 -41.79
CA VAL A 95 19.71 36.56 -40.56
C VAL A 95 18.82 36.43 -39.31
N LEU A 96 17.54 36.79 -39.39
CA LEU A 96 16.60 36.58 -38.28
C LEU A 96 16.38 35.08 -37.98
N LYS A 97 16.30 34.23 -39.00
CA LYS A 97 16.21 32.76 -38.83
C LYS A 97 17.47 32.15 -38.25
N GLU A 98 18.65 32.59 -38.71
CA GLU A 98 19.94 32.17 -38.16
C GLU A 98 20.09 32.61 -36.69
N LEU A 99 19.69 33.85 -36.38
CA LEU A 99 19.70 34.39 -35.02
C LEU A 99 18.75 33.62 -34.09
N GLU A 100 17.56 33.23 -34.57
CA GLU A 100 16.64 32.40 -33.76
C GLU A 100 17.18 30.97 -33.57
N TYR A 101 17.77 30.37 -34.61
CA TYR A 101 18.47 29.08 -34.49
C TYR A 101 19.59 29.13 -33.44
N TYR A 102 20.42 30.18 -33.44
CA TYR A 102 21.49 30.34 -32.45
C TYR A 102 20.97 30.63 -31.04
N LYS A 103 19.85 31.34 -30.87
CA LYS A 103 19.17 31.46 -29.56
C LYS A 103 18.69 30.12 -29.05
N ASP A 104 18.10 29.29 -29.89
CA ASP A 104 17.63 27.96 -29.48
C ASP A 104 18.79 27.04 -29.09
N GLN A 105 19.89 27.06 -29.84
CA GLN A 105 21.12 26.36 -29.46
C GLN A 105 21.70 26.88 -28.14
N LEU A 106 21.68 28.21 -27.92
CA LEU A 106 22.09 28.80 -26.65
C LEU A 106 21.20 28.32 -25.49
N ARG A 107 19.88 28.39 -25.64
CA ARG A 107 18.91 27.91 -24.64
C ARG A 107 19.09 26.43 -24.30
N ILE A 108 19.29 25.58 -25.32
CA ILE A 108 19.55 24.15 -25.14
C ILE A 108 20.86 23.94 -24.36
N THR A 109 21.96 24.59 -24.78
CA THR A 109 23.27 24.43 -24.13
C THR A 109 23.31 25.01 -22.71
N GLU A 110 22.62 26.12 -22.45
CA GLU A 110 22.42 26.68 -21.10
C GLU A 110 21.62 25.73 -20.21
N SER A 111 20.54 25.13 -20.71
CA SER A 111 19.75 24.14 -19.96
C SER A 111 20.57 22.89 -19.63
N ALA A 112 21.38 22.40 -20.57
CA ALA A 112 22.29 21.26 -20.38
C ALA A 112 23.40 21.59 -19.36
N LYS A 113 23.97 22.80 -19.42
CA LYS A 113 24.94 23.30 -18.43
C LYS A 113 24.32 23.41 -17.03
N ALA A 114 23.10 23.92 -16.93
CA ALA A 114 22.37 24.02 -15.66
C ALA A 114 21.98 22.64 -15.08
N GLN A 115 21.76 21.64 -15.93
CA GLN A 115 21.59 20.24 -15.52
C GLN A 115 22.93 19.65 -15.02
N ALA A 116 24.00 19.78 -15.80
CA ALA A 116 25.33 19.29 -15.44
C ALA A 116 25.85 19.90 -14.12
N LEU A 117 25.59 21.20 -13.85
CA LEU A 117 25.93 21.84 -12.58
C LEU A 117 25.13 21.28 -11.40
N ARG A 118 23.84 20.98 -11.58
CA ARG A 118 23.01 20.34 -10.54
C ARG A 118 23.49 18.92 -10.24
N ASP A 119 23.89 18.17 -11.26
CA ASP A 119 24.37 16.80 -11.08
C ASP A 119 25.80 16.76 -10.51
N LEU A 120 26.66 17.72 -10.86
CA LEU A 120 27.95 17.93 -10.18
C LEU A 120 27.77 18.30 -8.69
N GLN A 121 26.81 19.15 -8.36
CA GLN A 121 26.49 19.47 -6.96
C GLN A 121 26.00 18.23 -6.18
N LYS A 122 25.19 17.36 -6.79
CA LYS A 122 24.81 16.07 -6.17
C LYS A 122 26.02 15.18 -5.97
N ALA A 123 26.88 15.02 -6.99
CA ALA A 123 28.09 14.20 -6.92
C ALA A 123 29.07 14.69 -5.85
N ASN A 124 29.20 16.01 -5.67
CA ASN A 124 30.04 16.58 -4.60
C ASN A 124 29.45 16.32 -3.20
N ARG A 125 28.12 16.36 -3.04
CA ARG A 125 27.46 16.00 -1.77
C ARG A 125 27.66 14.52 -1.44
N THR A 126 27.44 13.62 -2.40
CA THR A 126 27.64 12.19 -2.17
C THR A 126 29.12 11.85 -1.91
N LEU A 127 30.06 12.53 -2.59
CA LEU A 127 31.48 12.42 -2.27
C LEU A 127 31.76 12.84 -0.82
N GLN A 128 31.27 14.01 -0.40
CA GLN A 128 31.47 14.50 0.97
C GLN A 128 30.85 13.56 2.02
N GLU A 129 29.64 13.04 1.78
CA GLU A 129 29.02 12.02 2.65
C GLU A 129 29.85 10.74 2.74
N LEU A 130 30.41 10.27 1.62
CA LEU A 130 31.29 9.08 1.59
C LEU A 130 32.63 9.35 2.27
N THR A 131 33.21 10.54 2.12
CA THR A 131 34.41 10.96 2.86
C THR A 131 34.16 10.97 4.36
N ASN A 132 33.07 11.60 4.82
CA ASN A 132 32.71 11.64 6.23
C ASN A 132 32.46 10.22 6.80
N LYS A 133 31.80 9.34 6.04
CA LYS A 133 31.61 7.92 6.42
C LYS A 133 32.92 7.16 6.50
N LEU A 134 33.85 7.40 5.57
CA LEU A 134 35.18 6.78 5.57
C LEU A 134 36.03 7.26 6.74
N GLU A 135 35.97 8.54 7.07
CA GLU A 135 36.66 9.14 8.21
C GLU A 135 36.14 8.54 9.53
N ALA A 136 34.81 8.53 9.75
CA ALA A 136 34.19 7.90 10.92
C ALA A 136 34.50 6.39 11.04
N LEU A 137 34.54 5.65 9.92
CA LEU A 137 34.96 4.25 9.89
C LEU A 137 36.45 4.09 10.26
N SER A 138 37.32 5.02 9.84
CA SER A 138 38.75 5.00 10.16
C SER A 138 39.00 5.32 11.64
N GLU A 139 38.26 6.28 12.22
CA GLU A 139 38.29 6.61 13.63
C GLU A 139 37.78 5.45 14.49
N SER A 140 36.64 4.87 14.11
CA SER A 140 36.06 3.69 14.76
C SER A 140 37.03 2.50 14.73
N LYS A 141 37.67 2.22 13.59
CA LYS A 141 38.73 1.22 13.48
C LYS A 141 39.91 1.53 14.41
N GLN A 142 40.36 2.78 14.49
CA GLN A 142 41.48 3.16 15.35
C GLN A 142 41.11 3.08 16.84
N ALA A 143 39.86 3.37 17.20
CA ALA A 143 39.32 3.19 18.54
C ALA A 143 39.24 1.70 18.90
N ALA A 144 38.77 0.83 17.99
CA ALA A 144 38.76 -0.61 18.17
C ALA A 144 40.17 -1.19 18.36
N ILE A 145 41.16 -0.73 17.57
CA ILE A 145 42.58 -1.12 17.75
C ILE A 145 43.04 -0.74 19.17
N LYS A 146 42.88 0.52 19.58
CA LYS A 146 43.24 0.99 20.93
C LYS A 146 42.53 0.19 22.04
N ALA A 147 41.25 -0.15 21.86
CA ALA A 147 40.49 -0.95 22.81
C ALA A 147 41.04 -2.39 22.92
N THR A 148 41.42 -3.02 21.80
CA THR A 148 42.05 -4.36 21.82
C THR A 148 43.46 -4.33 22.40
N GLU A 149 44.24 -3.28 22.19
CA GLU A 149 45.56 -3.07 22.81
C GLU A 149 45.45 -2.83 24.32
N ALA A 150 44.47 -2.04 24.77
CA ALA A 150 44.15 -1.85 26.18
C ALA A 150 43.67 -3.17 26.83
N ALA A 151 42.77 -3.92 26.17
CA ALA A 151 42.31 -5.22 26.65
C ALA A 151 43.45 -6.24 26.74
N LYS A 152 44.35 -6.28 25.75
CA LYS A 152 45.55 -7.12 25.75
C LYS A 152 46.55 -6.74 26.86
N SER A 153 46.65 -5.44 27.18
CA SER A 153 47.49 -4.96 28.27
C SER A 153 46.89 -5.35 29.64
N ARG A 154 45.58 -5.16 29.82
CA ARG A 154 44.84 -5.59 31.01
C ARG A 154 44.87 -7.12 31.19
N ALA A 155 44.82 -7.89 30.10
CA ALA A 155 44.93 -9.35 30.17
C ALA A 155 46.30 -9.79 30.70
N LYS A 156 47.39 -9.17 30.25
CA LYS A 156 48.74 -9.40 30.79
C LYS A 156 48.85 -8.99 32.26
N GLU A 157 48.31 -7.84 32.63
CA GLU A 157 48.30 -7.36 34.01
C GLU A 157 47.52 -8.30 34.93
N LEU A 158 46.40 -8.88 34.44
CA LEU A 158 45.66 -9.93 35.15
C LEU A 158 46.40 -11.28 35.22
N GLU A 159 47.19 -11.63 34.21
CA GLU A 159 48.06 -12.82 34.18
C GLU A 159 49.25 -12.68 35.16
N GLU A 160 49.83 -11.49 35.25
CA GLU A 160 50.84 -11.10 36.25
C GLU A 160 50.24 -11.06 37.67
N GLN A 161 49.02 -10.53 37.83
CA GLN A 161 48.28 -10.59 39.10
C GLN A 161 47.87 -12.02 39.47
N GLN A 162 47.48 -12.88 38.53
CA GLN A 162 47.18 -14.29 38.79
C GLN A 162 48.43 -15.07 39.20
N SER A 163 49.58 -14.82 38.58
CA SER A 163 50.84 -15.47 38.96
C SER A 163 51.38 -14.98 40.32
N LEU A 164 51.05 -13.75 40.73
CA LEU A 164 51.23 -13.28 42.12
C LEU A 164 50.19 -13.89 43.09
N LYS A 165 48.91 -13.96 42.72
CA LYS A 165 47.82 -14.51 43.55
C LYS A 165 47.90 -16.04 43.69
N ALA A 166 48.52 -16.74 42.74
CA ALA A 166 48.85 -18.17 42.82
C ALA A 166 49.84 -18.51 43.96
N GLN A 167 50.55 -17.51 44.50
CA GLN A 167 51.36 -17.67 45.71
C GLN A 167 50.54 -17.54 47.01
N LEU A 168 49.25 -17.17 46.92
CA LEU A 168 48.38 -16.78 48.05
C LEU A 168 46.95 -17.36 47.94
N GLY A 169 46.83 -18.68 48.18
CA GLY A 169 45.59 -19.31 48.67
C GLY A 169 44.71 -19.99 47.61
N SER A 170 44.59 -21.33 47.72
CA SER A 170 43.89 -22.20 46.76
C SER A 170 42.37 -22.00 46.62
N GLU A 171 41.70 -21.33 47.56
CA GLU A 171 40.24 -21.16 47.54
C GLU A 171 39.79 -19.87 46.83
N ALA A 172 40.60 -18.80 46.89
CA ALA A 172 40.27 -17.53 46.22
C ALA A 172 40.27 -17.67 44.69
N TRP A 173 41.11 -18.55 44.14
CA TRP A 173 41.16 -18.82 42.70
C TRP A 173 39.97 -19.63 42.19
N LYS A 174 39.42 -20.58 42.98
CA LYS A 174 38.21 -21.32 42.60
C LYS A 174 37.01 -20.39 42.48
N LEU A 175 36.79 -19.54 43.49
CA LEU A 175 35.71 -18.56 43.48
C LEU A 175 35.83 -17.60 42.29
N ASP A 176 37.03 -17.10 41.98
CA ASP A 176 37.25 -16.28 40.77
C ASP A 176 36.85 -17.06 39.50
N VAL A 177 37.30 -18.31 39.35
CA VAL A 177 36.99 -19.16 38.18
C VAL A 177 35.47 -19.42 38.06
N ASP A 178 34.78 -19.69 39.16
CA ASP A 178 33.34 -19.96 39.16
C ASP A 178 32.54 -18.69 38.85
N THR A 179 32.97 -17.52 39.35
CA THR A 179 32.32 -16.24 38.99
C THR A 179 32.53 -15.86 37.52
N GLU A 180 33.70 -16.14 36.92
CA GLU A 180 33.92 -15.94 35.49
C GLU A 180 33.17 -16.96 34.63
N ARG A 181 32.95 -18.20 35.11
CA ARG A 181 32.08 -19.19 34.45
C ARG A 181 30.63 -18.72 34.37
N GLU A 182 30.08 -18.24 35.49
CA GLU A 182 28.70 -17.71 35.48
C GLU A 182 28.58 -16.45 34.60
N ARG A 183 29.56 -15.53 34.62
CA ARG A 183 29.59 -14.40 33.67
C ARG A 183 29.62 -14.84 32.21
N TYR A 184 30.43 -15.85 31.87
CA TYR A 184 30.46 -16.42 30.53
C TYR A 184 29.12 -17.04 30.14
N LYS A 185 28.47 -17.77 31.06
CA LYS A 185 27.15 -18.37 30.86
C LYS A 185 26.06 -17.32 30.64
N THR A 186 26.04 -16.24 31.42
CA THR A 186 25.14 -15.09 31.20
C THR A 186 25.40 -14.45 29.84
N SER A 187 26.66 -14.13 29.52
CA SER A 187 27.02 -13.49 28.24
C SER A 187 26.74 -14.38 27.02
N ALA A 188 26.88 -15.71 27.15
CA ALA A 188 26.50 -16.66 26.11
C ALA A 188 24.97 -16.72 25.91
N GLY A 189 24.19 -16.60 26.99
CA GLY A 189 22.73 -16.46 26.94
C GLY A 189 22.27 -15.14 26.31
N GLU A 190 22.90 -14.02 26.65
CA GLU A 190 22.67 -12.73 25.98
C GLU A 190 22.99 -12.80 24.48
N LEU A 191 24.11 -13.45 24.12
CA LEU A 191 24.49 -13.64 22.72
C LEU A 191 23.51 -14.55 21.96
N SER A 192 22.91 -15.56 22.61
CA SER A 192 21.88 -16.39 21.96
C SER A 192 20.57 -15.61 21.79
N ALA A 193 20.16 -14.83 22.79
CA ALA A 193 19.00 -13.95 22.70
C ALA A 193 19.16 -12.91 21.57
N CYS A 194 20.27 -12.18 21.51
CA CYS A 194 20.52 -11.21 20.43
C CYS A 194 20.63 -11.87 19.04
N LYS A 195 21.05 -13.14 18.94
CA LYS A 195 21.01 -13.89 17.67
C LYS A 195 19.58 -14.23 17.25
N GLN A 196 18.71 -14.57 18.21
CA GLN A 196 17.30 -14.79 17.94
C GLN A 196 16.62 -13.49 17.51
N GLU A 197 16.82 -12.40 18.23
CA GLU A 197 16.32 -11.06 17.88
C GLU A 197 16.78 -10.63 16.48
N LEU A 198 18.05 -10.85 16.12
CA LEU A 198 18.57 -10.56 14.79
C LEU A 198 17.91 -11.42 13.69
N THR A 199 17.49 -12.65 14.02
CA THR A 199 16.82 -13.56 13.09
C THR A 199 15.37 -13.13 12.88
N ASN A 200 14.66 -12.82 13.97
CA ASN A 200 13.31 -12.25 13.94
C ASN A 200 13.30 -10.94 13.14
N LEU A 201 14.23 -10.01 13.40
CA LEU A 201 14.32 -8.73 12.69
C LEU A 201 14.61 -8.89 11.19
N ARG A 202 15.27 -9.97 10.76
CA ARG A 202 15.44 -10.30 9.33
C ARG A 202 14.12 -10.75 8.72
N GLN A 203 13.40 -11.66 9.39
CA GLN A 203 12.08 -12.10 8.95
C GLN A 203 11.09 -10.93 8.87
N ASP A 204 11.07 -10.05 9.87
CA ASP A 204 10.27 -8.82 9.87
C ASP A 204 10.65 -7.88 8.71
N PHE A 205 11.94 -7.75 8.40
CA PHE A 205 12.42 -6.93 7.29
C PHE A 205 12.04 -7.52 5.92
N ASP A 206 12.16 -8.83 5.76
CA ASP A 206 11.80 -9.53 4.52
C ASP A 206 10.27 -9.47 4.30
N ALA A 207 9.47 -9.73 5.33
CA ALA A 207 8.02 -9.55 5.29
C ALA A 207 7.60 -8.08 5.00
N ALA A 208 8.30 -7.10 5.57
CA ALA A 208 8.07 -5.69 5.27
C ALA A 208 8.50 -5.31 3.83
N LEU A 209 9.51 -5.99 3.26
CA LEU A 209 9.92 -5.83 1.86
C LEU A 209 8.84 -6.40 0.93
N GLU A 210 8.33 -7.59 1.21
CA GLU A 210 7.25 -8.23 0.46
C GLU A 210 5.96 -7.41 0.51
N ALA A 211 5.51 -6.98 1.69
CA ALA A 211 4.35 -6.12 1.86
C ALA A 211 4.50 -4.76 1.14
N LYS A 212 5.73 -4.25 1.02
CA LYS A 212 6.02 -3.04 0.23
C LYS A 212 5.97 -3.31 -1.28
N LEU A 213 6.41 -4.49 -1.73
CA LEU A 213 6.33 -4.90 -3.13
C LEU A 213 4.88 -5.12 -3.56
N THR A 214 4.05 -5.79 -2.75
CA THR A 214 2.62 -5.96 -3.06
C THR A 214 1.90 -4.61 -3.10
N ALA A 215 2.12 -3.73 -2.11
CA ALA A 215 1.56 -2.38 -2.10
C ALA A 215 1.99 -1.52 -3.31
N PHE A 216 3.17 -1.75 -3.89
CA PHE A 216 3.57 -1.08 -5.14
C PHE A 216 2.81 -1.61 -6.36
N HIS A 217 2.61 -2.93 -6.48
CA HIS A 217 1.82 -3.51 -7.57
C HIS A 217 0.35 -3.05 -7.48
N GLU A 218 -0.26 -3.11 -6.30
CA GLU A 218 -1.62 -2.59 -6.06
C GLU A 218 -1.75 -1.10 -6.41
N ALA A 219 -0.75 -0.28 -6.08
CA ALA A 219 -0.72 1.13 -6.43
C ALA A 219 -0.54 1.38 -7.95
N GLU A 220 0.20 0.52 -8.65
CA GLU A 220 0.35 0.59 -10.10
C GLU A 220 -0.93 0.15 -10.84
N ASP A 221 -1.57 -0.92 -10.38
CA ASP A 221 -2.87 -1.39 -10.88
C ASP A 221 -3.97 -0.34 -10.65
N ALA A 222 -4.05 0.22 -9.45
CA ALA A 222 -4.99 1.30 -9.14
C ALA A 222 -4.74 2.55 -10.01
N ARG A 223 -3.48 2.89 -10.28
CA ARG A 223 -3.08 3.99 -11.17
C ARG A 223 -3.47 3.70 -12.63
N GLN A 224 -3.28 2.47 -13.10
CA GLN A 224 -3.64 2.08 -14.47
C GLN A 224 -5.16 2.02 -14.65
N ALA A 225 -5.91 1.51 -13.66
CA ALA A 225 -7.36 1.59 -13.60
C ALA A 225 -7.85 3.05 -13.65
N ALA A 226 -7.28 3.93 -12.82
CA ALA A 226 -7.60 5.35 -12.82
C ALA A 226 -7.33 6.02 -14.18
N LYS A 227 -6.23 5.68 -14.85
CA LYS A 227 -5.91 6.18 -16.20
C LYS A 227 -6.95 5.74 -17.23
N THR A 228 -7.31 4.45 -17.29
CA THR A 228 -8.33 3.98 -18.25
C THR A 228 -9.71 4.58 -17.97
N ASN A 229 -10.04 4.86 -16.70
CA ASN A 229 -11.27 5.56 -16.33
C ASN A 229 -11.24 7.05 -16.74
N GLN A 230 -10.10 7.73 -16.61
CA GLN A 230 -9.91 9.10 -17.11
C GLN A 230 -10.05 9.17 -18.65
N GLU A 231 -9.52 8.17 -19.37
CA GLU A 231 -9.67 8.05 -20.83
C GLU A 231 -11.14 7.83 -21.23
N ARG A 232 -11.86 6.92 -20.54
CA ARG A 232 -13.31 6.74 -20.73
C ARG A 232 -14.11 8.01 -20.41
N GLN A 233 -13.79 8.72 -19.32
CA GLN A 233 -14.44 9.98 -18.96
C GLN A 233 -14.22 11.06 -20.03
N SER A 234 -13.01 11.16 -20.58
CA SER A 234 -12.69 12.06 -21.70
C SER A 234 -13.49 11.72 -22.96
N GLN A 235 -13.63 10.43 -23.28
CA GLN A 235 -14.43 9.97 -24.41
C GLN A 235 -15.93 10.28 -24.23
N LEU A 236 -16.51 9.94 -23.08
CA LEU A 236 -17.91 10.28 -22.74
C LEU A 236 -18.15 11.80 -22.76
N ALA A 237 -17.19 12.61 -22.31
CA ALA A 237 -17.30 14.07 -22.37
C ALA A 237 -17.36 14.60 -23.81
N LYS A 238 -16.62 13.99 -24.75
CA LYS A 238 -16.73 14.31 -26.19
C LYS A 238 -18.08 13.89 -26.76
N GLU A 239 -18.57 12.70 -26.41
CA GLU A 239 -19.89 12.22 -26.86
C GLU A 239 -21.03 13.10 -26.34
N VAL A 240 -20.99 13.51 -25.08
CA VAL A 240 -21.94 14.47 -24.49
C VAL A 240 -21.84 15.85 -25.16
N ALA A 241 -20.65 16.30 -25.57
CA ALA A 241 -20.50 17.53 -26.33
C ALA A 241 -21.13 17.42 -27.73
N MET A 242 -20.84 16.34 -28.47
CA MET A 242 -21.45 16.08 -29.78
C MET A 242 -22.98 15.98 -29.71
N LEU A 243 -23.52 15.31 -28.69
CA LEU A 243 -24.97 15.20 -28.47
C LEU A 243 -25.64 16.54 -28.10
N ARG A 244 -24.91 17.46 -27.46
CA ARG A 244 -25.39 18.83 -27.21
C ARG A 244 -25.39 19.65 -28.50
N ASP A 245 -24.32 19.57 -29.28
CA ASP A 245 -24.21 20.28 -30.56
C ASP A 245 -25.30 19.81 -31.54
N THR A 246 -25.59 18.51 -31.64
CA THR A 246 -26.69 18.00 -32.49
C THR A 246 -28.07 18.36 -31.94
N LEU A 247 -28.26 18.33 -30.62
CA LEU A 247 -29.52 18.79 -30.00
C LEU A 247 -29.79 20.27 -30.31
N ASP A 248 -28.77 21.12 -30.26
CA ASP A 248 -28.91 22.55 -30.55
C ASP A 248 -29.11 22.82 -32.05
N GLN A 249 -28.53 22.00 -32.94
CA GLN A 249 -28.85 22.01 -34.38
C GLN A 249 -30.31 21.61 -34.62
N VAL A 250 -30.81 20.54 -33.99
CA VAL A 250 -32.22 20.11 -34.11
C VAL A 250 -33.18 21.18 -33.60
N LYS A 251 -32.86 21.87 -32.49
CA LYS A 251 -33.66 23.02 -32.01
C LYS A 251 -33.69 24.16 -33.04
N HIS A 252 -32.55 24.51 -33.64
CA HIS A 252 -32.50 25.55 -34.68
C HIS A 252 -33.34 25.16 -35.90
N ALA A 253 -33.19 23.92 -36.40
CA ALA A 253 -34.00 23.41 -37.51
C ALA A 253 -35.50 23.41 -37.19
N SER A 254 -35.89 23.02 -35.97
CA SER A 254 -37.29 23.05 -35.51
C SER A 254 -37.86 24.48 -35.44
N LEU A 255 -37.07 25.45 -34.96
CA LEU A 255 -37.48 26.86 -34.91
C LEU A 255 -37.61 27.45 -36.32
N GLN A 256 -36.66 27.16 -37.21
CA GLN A 256 -36.71 27.58 -38.60
C GLN A 256 -37.93 27.00 -39.33
N ALA A 257 -38.19 25.70 -39.19
CA ALA A 257 -39.37 25.05 -39.77
C ALA A 257 -40.69 25.65 -39.24
N GLN A 258 -40.73 26.05 -37.96
CA GLN A 258 -41.87 26.75 -37.39
C GLN A 258 -42.05 28.17 -37.98
N GLU A 259 -40.95 28.90 -38.21
CA GLU A 259 -40.98 30.23 -38.84
C GLU A 259 -41.43 30.13 -40.32
N GLU A 260 -40.91 29.17 -41.08
CA GLU A 260 -41.31 28.90 -42.46
C GLU A 260 -42.79 28.49 -42.56
N HIS A 261 -43.27 27.65 -41.64
CA HIS A 261 -44.69 27.29 -41.54
C HIS A 261 -45.59 28.50 -41.26
N LEU A 262 -45.17 29.43 -40.40
CA LEU A 262 -45.91 30.68 -40.13
C LEU A 262 -45.93 31.61 -41.36
N LYS A 263 -44.82 31.71 -42.11
CA LYS A 263 -44.77 32.46 -43.38
C LYS A 263 -45.75 31.88 -44.40
N LEU A 264 -45.76 30.55 -44.57
CA LEU A 264 -46.66 29.86 -45.49
C LEU A 264 -48.15 30.06 -45.14
N ILE A 265 -48.49 30.17 -43.85
CA ILE A 265 -49.86 30.52 -43.42
C ILE A 265 -50.20 31.94 -43.85
N ALA A 266 -49.33 32.93 -43.58
CA ALA A 266 -49.56 34.32 -43.97
C ALA A 266 -49.68 34.49 -45.49
N GLU A 267 -48.86 33.80 -46.28
CA GLU A 267 -48.97 33.77 -47.75
C GLU A 267 -50.31 33.19 -48.22
N LYS A 268 -50.76 32.07 -47.62
CA LYS A 268 -52.07 31.48 -47.91
C LYS A 268 -53.23 32.43 -47.58
N GLU A 269 -53.16 33.16 -46.46
CA GLU A 269 -54.17 34.16 -46.10
C GLU A 269 -54.24 35.30 -47.13
N VAL A 270 -53.09 35.81 -47.59
CA VAL A 270 -53.02 36.82 -48.66
C VAL A 270 -53.61 36.30 -49.97
N HIS A 271 -53.25 35.09 -50.41
CA HIS A 271 -53.83 34.48 -51.61
C HIS A 271 -55.35 34.32 -51.51
N LEU A 272 -55.86 33.88 -50.36
CA LEU A 272 -57.29 33.70 -50.12
C LEU A 272 -58.04 35.05 -50.17
N LEU A 273 -57.45 36.13 -49.64
CA LEU A 273 -57.97 37.49 -49.76
C LEU A 273 -58.04 37.96 -51.22
N VAL A 274 -56.98 37.74 -52.00
CA VAL A 274 -56.94 38.08 -53.44
C VAL A 274 -58.01 37.31 -54.21
N HIS A 275 -58.11 35.99 -54.05
CA HIS A 275 -59.15 35.18 -54.70
C HIS A 275 -60.57 35.61 -54.32
N LYS A 276 -60.81 35.98 -53.05
CA LYS A 276 -62.10 36.51 -52.61
C LYS A 276 -62.44 37.81 -53.33
N SER A 277 -61.50 38.74 -53.43
CA SER A 277 -61.70 40.02 -54.14
C SER A 277 -61.97 39.82 -55.64
N ALA A 278 -61.25 38.89 -56.29
CA ALA A 278 -61.45 38.55 -57.71
C ALA A 278 -62.82 37.92 -57.96
N LYS A 279 -63.29 37.04 -57.06
CA LYS A 279 -64.64 36.49 -57.09
C LYS A 279 -65.71 37.59 -57.00
N GLU A 280 -65.56 38.53 -56.04
CA GLU A 280 -66.50 39.65 -55.86
C GLU A 280 -66.53 40.63 -57.06
N VAL A 281 -65.50 40.63 -57.92
CA VAL A 281 -65.51 41.35 -59.20
C VAL A 281 -66.25 40.55 -60.27
N ALA A 282 -65.89 39.27 -60.45
CA ALA A 282 -66.53 38.40 -61.44
C ALA A 282 -68.05 38.26 -61.23
N GLU A 283 -68.52 38.18 -59.97
CA GLU A 283 -69.95 38.14 -59.65
C GLU A 283 -70.68 39.43 -60.09
N LYS A 284 -70.04 40.61 -59.99
CA LYS A 284 -70.61 41.88 -60.46
C LYS A 284 -70.69 41.95 -61.99
N ASP A 285 -69.71 41.40 -62.69
CA ASP A 285 -69.71 41.37 -64.16
C ASP A 285 -70.71 40.35 -64.72
N ILE A 286 -70.88 39.19 -64.06
CA ILE A 286 -71.95 38.23 -64.39
C ILE A 286 -73.34 38.82 -64.18
N THR A 287 -73.56 39.64 -63.14
CA THR A 287 -74.85 40.33 -62.96
C THR A 287 -75.11 41.37 -64.04
N ARG A 288 -74.11 42.17 -64.44
CA ARG A 288 -74.22 43.13 -65.55
C ARG A 288 -74.60 42.45 -66.87
N LEU A 289 -73.86 41.39 -67.25
CA LEU A 289 -74.12 40.65 -68.49
C LEU A 289 -75.50 39.98 -68.52
N ARG A 290 -76.07 39.66 -67.35
CA ARG A 290 -77.43 39.11 -67.22
C ARG A 290 -78.53 40.17 -67.37
N GLU A 291 -78.23 41.44 -67.09
CA GLU A 291 -79.14 42.57 -67.32
C GLU A 291 -79.14 43.03 -68.78
N GLU A 292 -78.06 42.77 -69.53
CA GLU A 292 -77.84 43.29 -70.89
C GLU A 292 -78.50 42.43 -72.01
N TYR A 293 -78.83 41.16 -71.76
CA TYR A 293 -79.37 40.24 -72.78
C TYR A 293 -80.66 39.51 -72.34
N GLY A 294 -81.82 40.06 -72.74
CA GLY A 294 -83.16 39.43 -72.64
C GLY A 294 -83.74 39.04 -74.01
N PRO A 295 -84.78 38.17 -74.11
CA PRO A 295 -85.06 37.40 -75.34
C PRO A 295 -86.31 37.84 -76.14
N GLU A 296 -86.15 38.08 -77.45
CA GLU A 296 -87.23 38.17 -78.46
C GLU A 296 -86.61 38.14 -79.90
N GLU A 297 -87.35 38.02 -81.00
CA GLU A 297 -88.03 36.80 -81.52
C GLU A 297 -88.10 36.88 -83.07
N ASN A 298 -88.24 35.73 -83.75
CA ASN A 298 -88.71 35.52 -85.15
C ASN A 298 -88.05 36.25 -86.36
N LEU A 299 -87.96 35.71 -87.58
CA LEU A 299 -87.84 34.38 -88.22
C LEU A 299 -88.05 34.50 -89.75
N GLU A 300 -88.42 35.68 -90.28
CA GLU A 300 -88.65 35.90 -91.72
C GLU A 300 -87.46 36.59 -92.44
N VAL A 301 -86.59 37.28 -91.69
CA VAL A 301 -85.26 37.71 -92.19
C VAL A 301 -84.39 36.50 -92.58
N LYS A 302 -84.65 35.33 -91.98
CA LYS A 302 -83.82 34.11 -92.04
C LYS A 302 -83.56 33.50 -93.41
N LEU A 303 -84.17 33.98 -94.48
CA LEU A 303 -83.87 33.54 -95.85
C LEU A 303 -82.82 34.43 -96.54
N GLU A 304 -82.89 35.74 -96.36
CA GLU A 304 -81.79 36.66 -96.70
C GLU A 304 -80.59 36.39 -95.78
N GLU A 305 -80.89 36.19 -94.49
CA GLU A 305 -79.95 35.70 -93.47
C GLU A 305 -79.40 34.31 -93.81
N ALA A 306 -80.06 33.43 -94.57
CA ALA A 306 -79.43 32.16 -94.97
C ALA A 306 -78.33 32.36 -96.02
N THR A 307 -78.44 33.42 -96.84
CA THR A 307 -77.47 33.74 -97.89
C THR A 307 -76.31 34.53 -97.31
N GLU A 308 -76.60 35.56 -96.49
CA GLU A 308 -75.56 36.25 -95.73
C GLU A 308 -75.03 35.39 -94.57
N ALA A 309 -75.73 34.35 -94.11
CA ALA A 309 -75.17 33.29 -93.26
C ALA A 309 -74.51 32.14 -94.01
N ILE A 310 -74.41 32.13 -95.34
CA ILE A 310 -73.35 31.33 -95.98
C ILE A 310 -72.02 32.08 -95.87
N LYS A 311 -72.02 33.41 -95.97
CA LYS A 311 -70.85 34.25 -95.63
C LYS A 311 -70.57 34.27 -94.12
N VAL A 312 -71.58 34.51 -93.29
CA VAL A 312 -71.45 34.53 -91.84
C VAL A 312 -71.26 33.12 -91.30
N VAL A 313 -71.68 32.02 -91.95
CA VAL A 313 -71.14 30.67 -91.62
C VAL A 313 -69.73 30.49 -92.17
N GLN A 314 -69.27 31.13 -93.25
CA GLN A 314 -67.85 31.08 -93.61
C GLN A 314 -66.97 31.88 -92.63
N GLU A 315 -67.45 33.02 -92.13
CA GLU A 315 -66.77 33.88 -91.17
C GLU A 315 -66.94 33.39 -89.73
N GLN A 316 -68.06 32.77 -89.37
CA GLN A 316 -68.23 31.98 -88.15
C GLN A 316 -67.48 30.65 -88.25
N LEU A 317 -67.37 29.99 -89.40
CA LEU A 317 -66.49 28.82 -89.55
C LEU A 317 -65.03 29.25 -89.47
N HIS A 318 -64.68 30.46 -89.92
CA HIS A 318 -63.36 31.02 -89.68
C HIS A 318 -63.15 31.34 -88.20
N ASN A 319 -64.06 32.09 -87.56
CA ASN A 319 -64.01 32.50 -86.15
C ASN A 319 -64.17 31.34 -85.17
N VAL A 320 -64.95 30.31 -85.51
CA VAL A 320 -65.04 29.03 -84.80
C VAL A 320 -63.78 28.24 -85.04
N ARG A 321 -63.20 28.22 -86.25
CA ARG A 321 -61.85 27.63 -86.42
C ARG A 321 -60.78 28.39 -85.63
N THR A 322 -60.85 29.72 -85.48
CA THR A 322 -59.91 30.44 -84.60
C THR A 322 -60.25 30.28 -83.12
N SER A 323 -61.51 30.20 -82.70
CA SER A 323 -61.87 29.94 -81.29
C SER A 323 -61.58 28.50 -80.90
N ASP A 324 -61.82 27.55 -81.78
CA ASP A 324 -61.49 26.13 -81.63
C ASP A 324 -59.97 25.94 -81.70
N PHE A 325 -59.25 26.67 -82.55
CA PHE A 325 -57.78 26.65 -82.56
C PHE A 325 -57.21 27.28 -81.28
N ASN A 326 -57.76 28.41 -80.81
CA ASN A 326 -57.34 29.03 -79.56
C ASN A 326 -57.75 28.18 -78.35
N SER A 327 -58.90 27.51 -78.39
CA SER A 327 -59.36 26.54 -77.39
C SER A 327 -58.46 25.30 -77.39
N LEU A 328 -58.16 24.71 -78.55
CA LEU A 328 -57.15 23.66 -78.67
C LEU A 328 -55.79 24.14 -78.19
N GLN A 329 -55.38 25.38 -78.45
CA GLN A 329 -54.09 25.90 -78.02
C GLN A 329 -54.04 26.14 -76.50
N THR A 330 -55.15 26.54 -75.88
CA THR A 330 -55.32 26.56 -74.43
C THR A 330 -55.27 25.15 -73.86
N VAL A 331 -56.06 24.21 -74.40
CA VAL A 331 -56.08 22.79 -73.99
C VAL A 331 -54.73 22.11 -74.22
N ILE A 332 -53.98 22.44 -75.27
CA ILE A 332 -52.61 21.96 -75.51
C ILE A 332 -51.65 22.56 -74.48
N SER A 333 -51.80 23.84 -74.12
CA SER A 333 -50.98 24.49 -73.10
C SER A 333 -51.26 23.94 -71.69
N GLU A 334 -52.53 23.66 -71.38
CA GLU A 334 -52.98 22.95 -70.18
C GLU A 334 -52.45 21.51 -70.17
N LEU A 335 -52.57 20.77 -71.29
CA LEU A 335 -52.01 19.42 -71.43
C LEU A 335 -50.48 19.39 -71.30
N GLU A 336 -49.76 20.41 -71.80
CA GLU A 336 -48.33 20.55 -71.57
C GLU A 336 -47.98 20.96 -70.13
N CYS A 337 -48.86 21.68 -69.44
CA CYS A 337 -48.74 21.96 -68.01
C CYS A 337 -48.95 20.69 -67.19
N ASP A 338 -50.04 19.97 -67.42
CA ASP A 338 -50.37 18.68 -66.79
C ASP A 338 -49.32 17.61 -67.09
N LYS A 339 -48.71 17.63 -68.27
CA LYS A 339 -47.58 16.76 -68.62
C LYS A 339 -46.34 17.09 -67.79
N LYS A 340 -46.07 18.37 -67.48
CA LYS A 340 -44.94 18.77 -66.63
C LYS A 340 -45.20 18.40 -65.17
N THR A 341 -46.38 18.68 -64.63
CA THR A 341 -46.74 18.29 -63.27
C THR A 341 -46.75 16.76 -63.10
N LEU A 342 -47.21 16.01 -64.12
CA LEU A 342 -47.10 14.55 -64.13
C LEU A 342 -45.64 14.07 -64.17
N GLN A 343 -44.75 14.73 -64.90
CA GLN A 343 -43.31 14.43 -64.88
C GLN A 343 -42.67 14.72 -63.51
N GLU A 344 -43.06 15.80 -62.84
CA GLU A 344 -42.63 16.13 -61.48
C GLU A 344 -43.14 15.08 -60.48
N VAL A 345 -44.40 14.66 -60.55
CA VAL A 345 -44.97 13.58 -59.73
C VAL A 345 -44.26 12.24 -59.95
N VAL A 346 -43.85 11.91 -61.19
CA VAL A 346 -43.05 10.69 -61.46
C VAL A 346 -41.63 10.81 -60.91
N ALA A 347 -41.02 11.99 -60.95
CA ALA A 347 -39.73 12.24 -60.30
C ALA A 347 -39.82 12.13 -58.77
N GLU A 348 -40.92 12.60 -58.18
CA GLU A 348 -41.19 12.43 -56.75
C GLU A 348 -41.47 10.97 -56.39
N GLU A 349 -42.26 10.22 -57.18
CA GLU A 349 -42.51 8.79 -56.96
C GLU A 349 -41.21 7.99 -56.98
N THR A 350 -40.32 8.25 -57.93
CA THR A 350 -39.03 7.55 -58.04
C THR A 350 -38.09 7.90 -56.88
N SER A 351 -38.07 9.16 -56.44
CA SER A 351 -37.35 9.61 -55.24
C SER A 351 -37.88 8.90 -53.98
N LEU A 352 -39.19 8.96 -53.74
CA LEU A 352 -39.85 8.31 -52.60
C LEU A 352 -39.65 6.80 -52.60
N ARG A 353 -39.74 6.13 -53.76
CA ARG A 353 -39.46 4.70 -53.88
C ARG A 353 -38.01 4.37 -53.51
N SER A 354 -37.04 5.17 -53.94
CA SER A 354 -35.64 4.98 -53.56
C SER A 354 -35.41 5.15 -52.04
N SER A 355 -36.09 6.11 -51.41
CA SER A 355 -36.05 6.31 -49.95
C SER A 355 -36.69 5.15 -49.19
N VAL A 356 -37.86 4.67 -49.66
CA VAL A 356 -38.54 3.50 -49.11
C VAL A 356 -37.68 2.23 -49.22
N ASP A 357 -36.98 2.02 -50.33
CA ASP A 357 -36.10 0.87 -50.51
C ASP A 357 -34.83 0.97 -49.65
N SER A 358 -34.28 2.17 -49.44
CA SER A 358 -33.22 2.42 -48.45
C SER A 358 -33.68 2.12 -47.02
N LEU A 359 -34.88 2.57 -46.63
CA LEU A 359 -35.46 2.29 -45.31
C LEU A 359 -35.74 0.80 -45.08
N LYS A 360 -36.20 0.07 -46.11
CA LYS A 360 -36.31 -1.40 -46.05
C LYS A 360 -34.95 -2.06 -45.81
N GLN A 361 -33.90 -1.63 -46.50
CA GLN A 361 -32.56 -2.19 -46.33
C GLN A 361 -32.03 -1.95 -44.91
N GLN A 362 -32.21 -0.73 -44.37
CA GLN A 362 -31.87 -0.41 -42.98
C GLN A 362 -32.68 -1.24 -41.97
N LEU A 363 -33.97 -1.48 -42.24
CA LEU A 363 -34.83 -2.31 -41.40
C LEU A 363 -34.37 -3.78 -41.37
N GLU A 364 -34.02 -4.37 -42.52
CA GLU A 364 -33.50 -5.75 -42.57
C GLU A 364 -32.11 -5.85 -41.91
N GLU A 365 -31.25 -4.84 -42.05
CA GLU A 365 -29.97 -4.82 -41.33
C GLU A 365 -30.16 -4.68 -39.81
N ALA A 366 -31.12 -3.86 -39.36
CA ALA A 366 -31.48 -3.73 -37.95
C ALA A 366 -32.05 -5.04 -37.39
N LYS A 367 -32.93 -5.74 -38.13
CA LYS A 367 -33.42 -7.08 -37.76
C LYS A 367 -32.27 -8.08 -37.64
N LYS A 368 -31.34 -8.11 -38.60
CA LYS A 368 -30.17 -8.99 -38.55
C LYS A 368 -29.34 -8.73 -37.29
N LYS A 369 -29.06 -7.46 -36.98
CA LYS A 369 -28.35 -7.07 -35.75
C LYS A 369 -29.11 -7.45 -34.48
N HIS A 370 -30.45 -7.34 -34.47
CA HIS A 370 -31.28 -7.82 -33.35
C HIS A 370 -31.07 -9.32 -33.11
N TYR A 371 -31.19 -10.15 -34.15
CA TYR A 371 -30.96 -11.60 -34.02
C TYR A 371 -29.53 -11.92 -33.56
N GLU A 372 -28.51 -11.22 -34.08
CA GLU A 372 -27.12 -11.38 -33.64
C GLU A 372 -26.87 -10.95 -32.17
N PHE A 373 -27.64 -10.00 -31.64
CA PHE A 373 -27.60 -9.64 -30.21
C PHE A 373 -28.40 -10.61 -29.34
N GLU A 374 -29.54 -11.10 -29.82
CA GLU A 374 -30.40 -12.05 -29.14
C GLU A 374 -29.70 -13.39 -28.91
N THR A 375 -28.97 -13.91 -29.92
CA THR A 375 -28.14 -15.12 -29.74
C THR A 375 -27.02 -14.91 -28.70
N LYS A 376 -26.31 -13.76 -28.76
CA LYS A 376 -25.26 -13.42 -27.79
C LYS A 376 -25.79 -13.25 -26.37
N ALA A 377 -27.03 -12.75 -26.22
CA ALA A 377 -27.69 -12.64 -24.92
C ALA A 377 -28.00 -14.02 -24.33
N LEU A 378 -28.50 -14.96 -25.15
CA LEU A 378 -28.75 -16.35 -24.73
C LEU A 378 -27.45 -17.09 -24.39
N GLU A 379 -26.37 -16.87 -25.15
CA GLU A 379 -25.03 -17.38 -24.83
C GLU A 379 -24.54 -16.85 -23.47
N ALA A 380 -24.63 -15.54 -23.23
CA ALA A 380 -24.26 -14.92 -21.95
C ALA A 380 -25.13 -15.41 -20.78
N GLU A 381 -26.43 -15.63 -20.99
CA GLU A 381 -27.31 -16.20 -19.97
C GLU A 381 -26.89 -17.65 -19.62
N SER A 382 -26.44 -18.42 -20.61
CA SER A 382 -25.93 -19.79 -20.38
C SER A 382 -24.63 -19.81 -19.57
N THR A 383 -23.70 -18.86 -19.81
CA THR A 383 -22.47 -18.76 -19.03
C THR A 383 -22.73 -18.26 -17.61
N LEU A 384 -23.66 -17.34 -17.42
CA LEU A 384 -24.10 -16.87 -16.10
C LEU A 384 -24.72 -18.03 -15.29
N LYS A 385 -25.61 -18.83 -15.90
CA LYS A 385 -26.18 -20.04 -15.26
C LYS A 385 -25.10 -21.05 -14.86
N LYS A 386 -24.05 -21.23 -15.68
CA LYS A 386 -22.91 -22.08 -15.33
C LYS A 386 -22.14 -21.52 -14.13
N MET A 387 -21.73 -20.25 -14.17
CA MET A 387 -21.03 -19.59 -13.06
C MET A 387 -21.85 -19.63 -11.75
N GLN A 388 -23.17 -19.51 -11.84
CA GLN A 388 -24.06 -19.63 -10.68
C GLN A 388 -24.06 -21.04 -10.09
N ALA A 389 -24.01 -22.09 -10.91
CA ALA A 389 -23.89 -23.48 -10.45
C ALA A 389 -22.53 -23.74 -9.79
N ASP A 390 -21.43 -23.30 -10.44
CA ASP A 390 -20.07 -23.43 -9.91
C ASP A 390 -19.95 -22.72 -8.55
N LEU A 391 -20.50 -21.51 -8.39
CA LEU A 391 -20.52 -20.77 -7.13
C LEU A 391 -21.32 -21.48 -6.02
N GLN A 392 -22.43 -22.16 -6.34
CA GLN A 392 -23.15 -22.96 -5.34
C GLN A 392 -22.37 -24.22 -4.94
N ASN A 393 -21.68 -24.88 -5.88
CA ASN A 393 -20.82 -26.02 -5.58
C ASN A 393 -19.67 -25.61 -4.64
N CYS A 394 -18.88 -24.59 -5.00
CA CYS A 394 -17.80 -24.09 -4.14
C CYS A 394 -18.29 -23.65 -2.74
N LYS A 395 -19.48 -23.04 -2.66
CA LYS A 395 -20.09 -22.69 -1.37
C LYS A 395 -20.42 -23.92 -0.54
N SER A 396 -20.98 -24.96 -1.17
CA SER A 396 -21.29 -26.23 -0.48
C SER A 396 -20.02 -26.97 -0.02
N GLU A 397 -18.97 -26.96 -0.83
CA GLU A 397 -17.67 -27.54 -0.49
C GLU A 397 -17.05 -26.81 0.70
N LEU A 398 -17.04 -25.47 0.69
CA LEU A 398 -16.57 -24.64 1.80
C LEU A 398 -17.32 -24.91 3.11
N GLU A 399 -18.65 -24.99 3.08
CA GLU A 399 -19.48 -25.35 4.24
C GLU A 399 -19.13 -26.75 4.78
N THR A 400 -18.90 -27.73 3.90
CA THR A 400 -18.51 -29.09 4.32
C THR A 400 -17.10 -29.16 4.91
N ALA A 401 -16.17 -28.32 4.44
CA ALA A 401 -14.81 -28.22 4.95
C ALA A 401 -14.79 -27.52 6.33
N MET A 402 -15.47 -26.38 6.46
CA MET A 402 -15.62 -25.65 7.73
C MET A 402 -16.27 -26.52 8.82
N SER A 403 -17.29 -27.30 8.45
CA SER A 403 -18.05 -28.11 9.41
C SER A 403 -17.33 -29.38 9.91
N ARG A 404 -16.29 -29.87 9.21
CA ARG A 404 -15.70 -31.19 9.53
C ARG A 404 -14.43 -31.16 10.36
N ASN A 405 -13.51 -30.23 10.11
CA ASN A 405 -12.12 -30.34 10.60
C ASN A 405 -11.78 -29.25 11.61
N VAL A 406 -11.79 -27.97 11.20
CA VAL A 406 -11.27 -26.84 11.99
C VAL A 406 -11.91 -26.74 13.38
N VAL A 407 -13.25 -26.75 13.47
CA VAL A 407 -13.95 -26.61 14.75
C VAL A 407 -13.70 -27.81 15.68
N ARG A 408 -13.68 -29.03 15.13
CA ARG A 408 -13.49 -30.26 15.91
C ARG A 408 -12.06 -30.37 16.46
N ASP A 409 -11.07 -30.07 15.64
CA ASP A 409 -9.67 -30.21 16.01
C ASP A 409 -9.28 -29.12 17.03
N MET A 410 -9.77 -27.87 16.85
CA MET A 410 -9.65 -26.79 17.83
C MET A 410 -10.33 -27.14 19.16
N GLN A 411 -11.54 -27.70 19.15
CA GLN A 411 -12.20 -28.17 20.38
C GLN A 411 -11.40 -29.27 21.07
N SER A 412 -10.91 -30.28 20.31
CA SER A 412 -10.11 -31.36 20.90
C SER A 412 -8.79 -30.87 21.52
N ASN A 413 -8.21 -29.80 20.99
CA ASN A 413 -6.99 -29.22 21.52
C ASN A 413 -7.25 -28.30 22.72
N LEU A 414 -8.38 -27.58 22.72
CA LEU A 414 -8.83 -26.81 23.87
C LEU A 414 -9.12 -27.72 25.08
N ASP A 415 -9.82 -28.83 24.87
CA ASP A 415 -10.12 -29.82 25.92
C ASP A 415 -8.84 -30.44 26.51
N LYS A 416 -7.84 -30.75 25.67
CA LYS A 416 -6.52 -31.23 26.12
C LYS A 416 -5.77 -30.18 26.96
N LEU A 417 -5.77 -28.92 26.52
CA LEU A 417 -5.12 -27.82 27.24
C LEU A 417 -5.79 -27.56 28.61
N LEU A 418 -7.12 -27.62 28.67
CA LEU A 418 -7.86 -27.51 29.93
C LEU A 418 -7.55 -28.68 30.88
N ALA A 419 -7.51 -29.91 30.38
CA ALA A 419 -7.16 -31.08 31.18
C ALA A 419 -5.73 -31.01 31.75
N GLN A 420 -4.77 -30.51 30.96
CA GLN A 420 -3.39 -30.30 31.42
C GLN A 420 -3.33 -29.19 32.48
N ALA A 421 -3.94 -28.03 32.23
CA ALA A 421 -3.96 -26.93 33.20
C ALA A 421 -4.61 -27.32 34.55
N GLU A 422 -5.63 -28.19 34.53
CA GLU A 422 -6.21 -28.75 35.76
C GLU A 422 -5.30 -29.75 36.49
N LYS A 423 -4.44 -30.47 35.77
CA LYS A 423 -3.43 -31.36 36.36
C LYS A 423 -2.35 -30.53 37.04
N ASP A 424 -1.78 -29.56 36.33
CA ASP A 424 -0.73 -28.68 36.82
C ASP A 424 -1.20 -27.89 38.06
N ARG A 425 -2.45 -27.40 38.06
CA ARG A 425 -3.07 -26.76 39.24
C ARG A 425 -3.13 -27.70 40.44
N ARG A 426 -3.54 -28.96 40.25
CA ARG A 426 -3.63 -29.95 41.34
C ARG A 426 -2.27 -30.34 41.90
N GLU A 427 -1.24 -30.39 41.05
CA GLU A 427 0.15 -30.63 41.44
C GLU A 427 0.72 -29.44 42.22
N ALA A 428 0.49 -28.20 41.76
CA ALA A 428 0.86 -26.99 42.48
C ALA A 428 0.16 -26.86 43.84
N GLU A 429 -1.13 -27.20 43.94
CA GLU A 429 -1.84 -27.29 45.22
C GLU A 429 -1.31 -28.42 46.12
N GLY A 430 -0.76 -29.50 45.55
CA GLY A 430 0.01 -30.52 46.26
C GLY A 430 1.21 -29.90 46.95
N ILE A 431 2.11 -29.33 46.15
CA ILE A 431 3.35 -28.68 46.59
C ILE A 431 3.06 -27.60 47.65
N GLN A 432 2.00 -26.81 47.51
CA GLN A 432 1.62 -25.82 48.53
C GLN A 432 1.24 -26.43 49.89
N ARG A 433 0.55 -27.58 49.91
CA ARG A 433 0.24 -28.28 51.17
C ARG A 433 1.51 -28.83 51.82
N ASP A 434 2.42 -29.37 51.02
CA ASP A 434 3.68 -29.94 51.54
C ASP A 434 4.61 -28.84 52.07
N ILE A 435 4.70 -27.69 51.38
CA ILE A 435 5.41 -26.50 51.88
C ILE A 435 4.85 -26.03 53.23
N GLU A 436 3.52 -25.96 53.38
CA GLU A 436 2.88 -25.55 54.63
C GLU A 436 3.10 -26.57 55.75
N LEU A 437 3.11 -27.88 55.45
CA LEU A 437 3.46 -28.93 56.41
C LEU A 437 4.93 -28.81 56.88
N TYR A 438 5.88 -28.67 55.95
CA TYR A 438 7.30 -28.47 56.30
C TYR A 438 7.54 -27.17 57.06
N ARG A 439 6.79 -26.11 56.75
CA ARG A 439 6.82 -24.87 57.52
C ARG A 439 6.37 -25.09 58.97
N GLN A 440 5.27 -25.81 59.19
CA GLN A 440 4.77 -26.13 60.53
C GLN A 440 5.75 -27.04 61.30
N GLU A 441 6.38 -28.02 60.63
CA GLU A 441 7.44 -28.85 61.22
C GLU A 441 8.67 -28.01 61.62
N ALA A 442 9.11 -27.10 60.75
CA ALA A 442 10.21 -26.17 61.05
C ALA A 442 9.87 -25.22 62.22
N GLU A 443 8.66 -24.65 62.25
CA GLU A 443 8.20 -23.81 63.36
C GLU A 443 8.21 -24.61 64.68
N ALA A 444 7.71 -25.85 64.69
CA ALA A 444 7.75 -26.74 65.86
C ALA A 444 9.19 -27.06 66.32
N LEU A 445 10.11 -27.34 65.39
CA LEU A 445 11.53 -27.55 65.70
C LEU A 445 12.18 -26.30 66.30
N THR A 446 11.88 -25.10 65.79
CA THR A 446 12.42 -23.85 66.37
C THR A 446 11.84 -23.56 67.77
N ALA A 447 10.60 -23.95 68.05
CA ALA A 447 10.01 -23.84 69.38
C ALA A 447 10.70 -24.80 70.36
N ALA A 448 10.89 -26.06 69.98
CA ALA A 448 11.61 -27.05 70.78
C ALA A 448 13.08 -26.64 71.04
N ALA A 449 13.75 -26.05 70.04
CA ALA A 449 15.11 -25.52 70.19
C ALA A 449 15.19 -24.36 71.20
N LYS A 450 14.21 -23.44 71.19
CA LYS A 450 14.13 -22.35 72.18
C LYS A 450 13.88 -22.89 73.60
N GLU A 451 12.98 -23.86 73.75
CA GLU A 451 12.74 -24.51 75.05
C GLU A 451 14.00 -25.24 75.57
N ALA A 452 14.79 -25.84 74.68
CA ALA A 452 16.07 -26.45 75.03
C ALA A 452 17.13 -25.41 75.44
N ASP A 453 17.22 -24.27 74.77
CA ASP A 453 18.14 -23.18 75.14
C ASP A 453 17.74 -22.53 76.49
N GLU A 454 16.45 -22.30 76.73
CA GLU A 454 15.96 -21.81 78.03
C GLU A 454 16.33 -22.79 79.17
N LYS A 455 16.15 -24.10 78.96
CA LYS A 455 16.59 -25.15 79.90
C LYS A 455 18.11 -25.14 80.11
N LEU A 456 18.90 -24.94 79.04
CA LEU A 456 20.36 -24.83 79.13
C LEU A 456 20.78 -23.58 79.94
N GLN A 457 20.13 -22.44 79.73
CA GLN A 457 20.38 -21.22 80.52
C GLN A 457 20.02 -21.39 82.00
N ILE A 458 18.97 -22.15 82.34
CA ILE A 458 18.65 -22.51 83.72
C ILE A 458 19.75 -23.39 84.31
N ALA A 459 20.14 -24.47 83.62
CA ALA A 459 21.20 -25.37 84.07
C ALA A 459 22.57 -24.66 84.22
N LEU A 460 22.89 -23.68 83.36
CA LEU A 460 24.09 -22.85 83.51
C LEU A 460 24.06 -22.00 84.79
N LYS A 461 22.92 -21.36 85.09
CA LYS A 461 22.74 -20.60 86.36
C LYS A 461 22.82 -21.50 87.59
N GLU A 462 22.30 -22.72 87.52
CA GLU A 462 22.44 -23.73 88.59
C GLU A 462 23.89 -24.17 88.77
N VAL A 463 24.65 -24.37 87.68
CA VAL A 463 26.09 -24.69 87.73
C VAL A 463 26.91 -23.52 88.28
N GLU A 464 26.56 -22.28 87.95
CA GLU A 464 27.20 -21.09 88.54
C GLU A 464 26.89 -20.97 90.03
N ALA A 465 25.63 -21.16 90.45
CA ALA A 465 25.24 -21.21 91.86
C ALA A 465 25.98 -22.33 92.62
N ALA A 466 26.11 -23.52 92.01
CA ALA A 466 26.87 -24.63 92.56
C ALA A 466 28.36 -24.30 92.70
N LYS A 467 28.98 -23.62 91.73
CA LYS A 467 30.39 -23.14 91.82
C LYS A 467 30.57 -22.05 92.89
N VAL A 468 29.58 -21.20 93.12
CA VAL A 468 29.61 -20.22 94.22
C VAL A 468 29.49 -20.92 95.57
N ALA A 469 28.62 -21.93 95.68
CA ALA A 469 28.50 -22.76 96.89
C ALA A 469 29.76 -23.61 97.15
N GLU A 470 30.39 -24.14 96.09
CA GLU A 470 31.68 -24.83 96.13
C GLU A 470 32.76 -23.90 96.71
N LYS A 471 32.92 -22.69 96.16
CA LYS A 471 33.86 -21.69 96.70
C LYS A 471 33.55 -21.30 98.14
N LEU A 472 32.27 -21.13 98.50
CA LEU A 472 31.87 -20.83 99.88
C LEU A 472 32.27 -21.97 100.84
N ALA A 473 32.12 -23.22 100.41
CA ALA A 473 32.55 -24.38 101.18
C ALA A 473 34.08 -24.46 101.30
N ASP A 474 34.82 -24.18 100.22
CA ASP A 474 36.28 -24.13 100.19
C ASP A 474 36.81 -23.01 101.12
N ASP A 475 36.18 -21.82 101.10
CA ASP A 475 36.49 -20.70 101.99
C ASP A 475 36.15 -21.02 103.47
N GLN A 476 35.08 -21.78 103.75
CA GLN A 476 34.76 -22.27 105.09
C GLN A 476 35.74 -23.34 105.59
N ILE A 477 36.22 -24.21 104.70
CA ILE A 477 37.27 -25.19 104.99
C ILE A 477 38.59 -24.46 105.30
N HIS A 478 38.91 -23.38 104.58
CA HIS A 478 40.14 -22.62 104.78
C HIS A 478 40.11 -21.61 105.94
N ASN A 479 38.95 -21.09 106.35
CA ASN A 479 38.82 -20.01 107.35
C ASN A 479 38.00 -20.38 108.61
N SER A 480 38.07 -21.63 109.09
CA SER A 480 37.48 -21.99 110.39
C SER A 480 38.36 -21.54 111.58
N PRO A 481 37.81 -20.83 112.59
CA PRO A 481 38.53 -20.53 113.82
C PRO A 481 38.75 -21.82 114.63
N ARG A 482 40.01 -22.11 114.95
CA ARG A 482 40.40 -23.23 115.82
C ARG A 482 40.06 -22.89 117.27
N THR A 483 38.89 -23.29 117.75
CA THR A 483 38.49 -23.21 119.17
C THR A 483 38.98 -24.43 119.96
N ASP A 484 39.28 -24.19 121.24
CA ASP A 484 40.14 -25.05 122.06
C ASP A 484 39.48 -26.33 122.60
N ALA A 485 40.23 -27.44 122.58
CA ALA A 485 40.10 -28.54 123.53
C ALA A 485 41.44 -29.30 123.69
N ALA A 486 42.13 -28.98 124.79
CA ALA A 486 43.13 -29.73 125.57
C ALA A 486 44.02 -30.84 124.95
N ASP A 487 45.32 -30.70 125.24
CA ASP A 487 46.28 -31.76 125.62
C ASP A 487 46.58 -32.94 124.67
N LEU A 488 47.73 -32.87 123.98
CA LEU A 488 49.00 -33.43 124.50
C LEU A 488 50.20 -33.10 123.57
N LYS A 489 51.42 -33.03 124.13
CA LYS A 489 52.66 -32.68 123.42
C LYS A 489 53.11 -33.79 122.44
N GLY A 490 53.50 -33.43 121.22
CA GLY A 490 54.12 -34.35 120.25
C GLY A 490 54.82 -33.63 119.10
N GLN A 491 56.15 -33.68 119.11
CA GLN A 491 57.11 -33.02 118.20
C GLN A 491 56.84 -33.25 116.70
N GLY A 492 57.19 -32.26 115.86
CA GLY A 492 56.78 -32.21 114.45
C GLY A 492 57.45 -33.22 113.50
N SER A 493 56.73 -33.52 112.42
CA SER A 493 57.27 -34.10 111.17
C SER A 493 56.34 -33.70 110.00
N ALA A 494 56.77 -33.92 108.76
CA ALA A 494 56.07 -33.52 107.54
C ALA A 494 54.57 -33.92 107.55
N ARG A 495 53.72 -33.07 106.95
CA ARG A 495 52.24 -33.12 106.99
C ARG A 495 51.64 -34.37 106.31
N ARG A 496 51.91 -35.54 106.90
CA ARG A 496 51.38 -36.85 106.52
C ARG A 496 50.05 -37.04 107.25
N ILE A 497 48.97 -36.69 106.57
CA ILE A 497 47.60 -36.95 107.04
C ILE A 497 47.45 -38.47 107.17
N ARG A 498 47.28 -38.97 108.40
CA ARG A 498 46.86 -40.34 108.66
C ARG A 498 45.33 -40.37 108.61
N LEU A 499 44.79 -40.65 107.44
CA LEU A 499 43.39 -41.03 107.29
C LEU A 499 43.16 -42.37 107.99
N SER A 500 42.00 -42.56 108.63
CA SER A 500 41.57 -43.90 109.04
C SER A 500 41.34 -44.77 107.80
N VAL A 501 41.28 -46.10 108.00
CA VAL A 501 40.94 -47.01 106.89
C VAL A 501 39.53 -46.70 106.38
N GLU A 502 38.59 -46.37 107.26
CA GLU A 502 37.23 -45.97 106.87
C GLU A 502 37.21 -44.64 106.09
N GLU A 503 38.02 -43.64 106.49
CA GLU A 503 38.13 -42.36 105.78
C GLU A 503 38.74 -42.52 104.38
N PHE A 504 39.77 -43.37 104.24
CA PHE A 504 40.37 -43.68 102.95
C PHE A 504 39.40 -44.45 102.03
N GLU A 505 38.66 -45.43 102.57
CA GLU A 505 37.63 -46.15 101.82
C GLU A 505 36.46 -45.24 101.42
N ALA A 506 36.01 -44.35 102.31
CA ALA A 506 34.97 -43.36 102.00
C ALA A 506 35.43 -42.36 100.93
N MET A 507 36.69 -41.92 100.96
CA MET A 507 37.24 -41.05 99.91
C MET A 507 37.37 -41.80 98.59
N LYS A 508 37.81 -43.07 98.60
CA LYS A 508 37.85 -43.93 97.41
C LYS A 508 36.45 -44.15 96.83
N GLN A 509 35.44 -44.41 97.65
CA GLN A 509 34.04 -44.51 97.22
C GLN A 509 33.54 -43.20 96.58
N LYS A 510 33.88 -42.03 97.14
CA LYS A 510 33.56 -40.73 96.53
C LYS A 510 34.24 -40.53 95.18
N ILE A 511 35.51 -40.92 95.05
CA ILE A 511 36.25 -40.83 93.78
C ILE A 511 35.62 -41.73 92.71
N GLU A 512 35.30 -42.98 93.04
CA GLU A 512 34.60 -43.87 92.10
C GLU A 512 33.17 -43.38 91.79
N ALA A 513 32.45 -42.79 92.75
CA ALA A 513 31.13 -42.19 92.50
C ALA A 513 31.22 -40.98 91.55
N CYS A 514 32.19 -40.08 91.74
CA CYS A 514 32.43 -38.95 90.82
C CYS A 514 32.86 -39.43 89.43
N LYS A 515 33.66 -40.50 89.36
CA LYS A 515 34.06 -41.13 88.09
C LYS A 515 32.85 -41.73 87.37
N ASN A 516 32.04 -42.54 88.05
CA ASN A 516 30.81 -43.10 87.50
C ASN A 516 29.86 -41.99 87.01
N GLN A 517 29.72 -40.89 87.76
CA GLN A 517 28.92 -39.73 87.35
C GLN A 517 29.50 -39.02 86.11
N ALA A 518 30.82 -39.02 85.92
CA ALA A 518 31.46 -38.52 84.71
C ALA A 518 31.24 -39.47 83.52
N ASP A 519 31.39 -40.77 83.73
CA ASP A 519 31.16 -41.81 82.72
C ASP A 519 29.68 -41.84 82.27
N GLU A 520 28.72 -41.67 83.19
CA GLU A 520 27.29 -41.49 82.88
C GLU A 520 27.01 -40.23 82.05
N LYS A 521 27.65 -39.09 82.37
CA LYS A 521 27.53 -37.86 81.58
C LYS A 521 28.12 -38.01 80.18
N VAL A 522 29.26 -38.69 80.05
CA VAL A 522 29.87 -39.00 78.75
C VAL A 522 28.96 -39.93 77.95
N ALA A 523 28.38 -40.97 78.56
CA ALA A 523 27.43 -41.85 77.90
C ALA A 523 26.17 -41.12 77.41
N ALA A 524 25.62 -40.22 78.23
CA ALA A 524 24.47 -39.39 77.85
C ALA A 524 24.78 -38.44 76.68
N LEU A 525 25.96 -37.80 76.69
CA LEU A 525 26.42 -36.95 75.58
C LEU A 525 26.66 -37.77 74.30
N MET A 526 27.26 -38.95 74.41
CA MET A 526 27.45 -39.85 73.26
C MET A 526 26.12 -40.32 72.65
N ALA A 527 25.12 -40.64 73.48
CA ALA A 527 23.78 -40.99 73.00
C ALA A 527 23.09 -39.80 72.29
N HIS A 528 23.30 -38.58 72.77
CA HIS A 528 22.77 -37.38 72.12
C HIS A 528 23.45 -37.11 70.77
N VAL A 529 24.78 -37.24 70.69
CA VAL A 529 25.53 -37.15 69.42
C VAL A 529 25.09 -38.23 68.42
N GLN A 530 24.91 -39.48 68.87
CA GLN A 530 24.39 -40.55 68.00
C GLN A 530 22.98 -40.24 67.46
N THR A 531 22.13 -39.59 68.27
CA THR A 531 20.79 -39.16 67.84
C THR A 531 20.86 -38.03 66.81
N ILE A 532 21.76 -37.06 67.00
CA ILE A 532 22.00 -35.96 66.04
C ILE A 532 22.51 -36.54 64.72
N ASN A 533 23.55 -37.38 64.74
CA ASN A 533 24.10 -38.00 63.53
C ASN A 533 23.05 -38.83 62.76
N ALA A 534 22.21 -39.60 63.46
CA ALA A 534 21.13 -40.34 62.82
C ALA A 534 20.08 -39.43 62.15
N SER A 535 19.82 -38.24 62.73
CA SER A 535 18.96 -37.24 62.10
C SER A 535 19.62 -36.51 60.92
N GLU A 536 20.94 -36.30 60.97
CA GLU A 536 21.74 -35.75 59.88
C GLU A 536 21.76 -36.70 58.67
N ASP A 537 22.04 -37.99 58.90
CA ASP A 537 21.97 -39.05 57.87
C ASP A 537 20.58 -39.10 57.21
N GLN A 538 19.50 -38.97 57.98
CA GLN A 538 18.13 -38.94 57.45
C GLN A 538 17.86 -37.69 56.59
N VAL A 539 18.39 -36.53 56.97
CA VAL A 539 18.27 -35.29 56.17
C VAL A 539 19.09 -35.40 54.89
N LEU A 540 20.32 -35.92 54.95
CA LEU A 540 21.15 -36.18 53.78
C LEU A 540 20.46 -37.13 52.80
N GLN A 541 19.85 -38.21 53.29
CA GLN A 541 19.10 -39.15 52.45
C GLN A 541 17.88 -38.48 51.77
N LYS A 542 17.15 -37.60 52.47
CA LYS A 542 16.05 -36.81 51.87
C LYS A 542 16.56 -35.86 50.77
N VAL A 543 17.68 -35.17 51.00
CA VAL A 543 18.29 -34.26 50.02
C VAL A 543 18.79 -35.03 48.79
N GLU A 544 19.41 -36.19 48.98
CA GLU A 544 19.84 -37.05 47.86
C GLU A 544 18.65 -37.57 47.04
N GLY A 545 17.50 -37.83 47.67
CA GLY A 545 16.25 -38.16 46.99
C GLY A 545 15.75 -37.01 46.11
N ILE A 546 15.62 -35.81 46.68
CA ILE A 546 15.16 -34.60 45.95
C ILE A 546 16.08 -34.27 44.77
N LEU A 547 17.40 -34.46 44.90
CA LEU A 547 18.34 -34.25 43.81
C LEU A 547 18.11 -35.25 42.65
N LYS A 548 17.87 -36.53 42.95
CA LYS A 548 17.56 -37.53 41.92
C LYS A 548 16.23 -37.26 41.23
N GLU A 549 15.20 -36.89 41.99
CA GLU A 549 13.91 -36.48 41.43
C GLU A 549 14.04 -35.23 40.53
N SER A 550 14.90 -34.28 40.91
CA SER A 550 15.22 -33.11 40.08
C SER A 550 15.95 -33.49 38.78
N ASP A 551 16.90 -34.42 38.84
CA ASP A 551 17.63 -34.92 37.66
C ASP A 551 16.68 -35.69 36.70
N ASP A 552 15.79 -36.53 37.25
CA ASP A 552 14.77 -37.27 36.50
C ASP A 552 13.78 -36.31 35.80
N ILE A 553 13.29 -35.28 36.52
CA ILE A 553 12.43 -34.24 35.95
C ILE A 553 13.16 -33.46 34.84
N GLN A 554 14.44 -33.12 35.03
CA GLN A 554 15.22 -32.43 34.00
C GLN A 554 15.37 -33.30 32.73
N SER A 555 15.62 -34.60 32.89
CA SER A 555 15.67 -35.56 31.78
C SER A 555 14.34 -35.65 31.03
N GLU A 556 13.20 -35.71 31.75
CA GLU A 556 11.87 -35.73 31.12
C GLU A 556 11.55 -34.42 30.37
N ILE A 557 11.98 -33.27 30.89
CA ILE A 557 11.88 -31.96 30.21
C ILE A 557 12.72 -31.95 28.92
N GLU A 558 13.98 -32.42 28.96
CA GLU A 558 14.81 -32.50 27.76
C GLU A 558 14.22 -33.41 26.68
N ASP A 559 13.64 -34.55 27.06
CA ASP A 559 13.00 -35.47 26.13
C ASP A 559 11.61 -35.00 25.66
N ALA A 560 10.89 -34.20 26.45
CA ALA A 560 9.70 -33.47 25.99
C ALA A 560 10.07 -32.39 24.96
N LEU A 561 11.16 -31.65 25.20
CA LEU A 561 11.66 -30.61 24.31
C LEU A 561 12.10 -31.20 22.95
N LYS A 562 12.91 -32.26 22.95
CA LYS A 562 13.29 -32.97 21.71
C LYS A 562 12.06 -33.47 20.92
N ARG A 563 11.02 -33.97 21.62
CA ARG A 563 9.77 -34.40 20.98
C ARG A 563 8.99 -33.23 20.37
N ALA A 564 8.99 -32.06 21.02
CA ALA A 564 8.37 -30.85 20.48
C ALA A 564 9.12 -30.35 19.23
N GLU A 565 10.46 -30.25 19.28
CA GLU A 565 11.30 -29.87 18.13
C GLU A 565 11.07 -30.82 16.93
N MET A 566 11.02 -32.13 17.17
CA MET A 566 10.72 -33.12 16.13
C MET A 566 9.32 -32.97 15.53
N ALA A 567 8.32 -32.59 16.35
CA ALA A 567 6.96 -32.35 15.88
C ALA A 567 6.84 -31.04 15.08
N GLU A 568 7.59 -30.00 15.47
CA GLU A 568 7.67 -28.73 14.76
C GLU A 568 8.38 -28.89 13.41
N ALA A 569 9.54 -29.57 13.36
CA ALA A 569 10.21 -29.89 12.10
C ALA A 569 9.33 -30.76 11.17
N ALA A 570 8.55 -31.69 11.72
CA ALA A 570 7.58 -32.46 10.93
C ALA A 570 6.42 -31.59 10.41
N LYS A 571 5.95 -30.62 11.20
CA LYS A 571 4.94 -29.63 10.79
C LYS A 571 5.46 -28.76 9.64
N GLU A 572 6.67 -28.21 9.77
CA GLU A 572 7.30 -27.39 8.70
C GLU A 572 7.42 -28.15 7.38
N VAL A 573 7.76 -29.44 7.41
CA VAL A 573 7.80 -30.28 6.22
C VAL A 573 6.41 -30.42 5.58
N VAL A 574 5.36 -30.66 6.38
CA VAL A 574 3.98 -30.78 5.87
C VAL A 574 3.45 -29.44 5.33
N GLU A 575 3.72 -28.33 6.01
CA GLU A 575 3.38 -26.98 5.55
C GLU A 575 4.12 -26.61 4.27
N GLY A 576 5.42 -26.91 4.18
CA GLY A 576 6.25 -26.72 2.99
C GLY A 576 5.95 -27.68 1.84
N GLU A 577 5.22 -28.77 2.07
CA GLU A 577 4.58 -29.56 1.00
C GLU A 577 3.25 -28.94 0.59
N LEU A 578 2.36 -28.62 1.54
CA LEU A 578 1.08 -27.96 1.29
C LEU A 578 1.23 -26.68 0.46
N GLN A 579 2.22 -25.83 0.78
CA GLN A 579 2.51 -24.62 0.03
C GLN A 579 2.89 -24.92 -1.43
N LYS A 580 3.68 -25.98 -1.69
CA LYS A 580 4.01 -26.42 -3.07
C LYS A 580 2.80 -27.00 -3.80
N TRP A 581 1.85 -27.61 -3.09
CA TRP A 581 0.57 -28.03 -3.68
C TRP A 581 -0.29 -26.83 -4.04
N SER A 582 -0.36 -25.79 -3.19
CA SER A 582 -1.02 -24.53 -3.50
C SER A 582 -0.39 -23.82 -4.71
N GLU A 583 0.94 -23.64 -4.72
CA GLU A 583 1.67 -23.04 -5.83
C GLU A 583 1.48 -23.81 -7.15
N LYS A 584 1.43 -25.15 -7.11
CA LYS A 584 1.12 -25.96 -8.29
C LYS A 584 -0.33 -25.78 -8.76
N ALA A 585 -1.29 -25.77 -7.83
CA ALA A 585 -2.70 -25.56 -8.18
C ALA A 585 -2.92 -24.17 -8.82
N GLU A 586 -2.25 -23.12 -8.33
CA GLU A 586 -2.29 -21.79 -8.95
C GLU A 586 -1.62 -21.76 -10.34
N ASN A 587 -0.49 -22.45 -10.52
CA ASN A 587 0.19 -22.52 -11.82
C ASN A 587 -0.57 -23.37 -12.86
N GLU A 588 -1.22 -24.47 -12.46
CA GLU A 588 -2.04 -25.31 -13.37
C GLU A 588 -3.33 -24.60 -13.83
N ILE A 589 -3.81 -23.59 -13.09
CA ILE A 589 -4.93 -22.73 -13.52
C ILE A 589 -4.46 -21.67 -14.56
N GLY A 590 -3.15 -21.51 -14.76
CA GLY A 590 -2.54 -20.50 -15.63
C GLY A 590 -2.24 -20.91 -17.09
N GLU A 591 -2.21 -22.20 -17.43
CA GLU A 591 -1.88 -22.66 -18.81
C GLU A 591 -3.12 -23.08 -19.63
N PRO A 592 -3.60 -22.26 -20.59
CA PRO A 592 -4.55 -22.70 -21.60
C PRO A 592 -3.85 -23.60 -22.64
N SER A 593 -3.87 -24.91 -22.39
CA SER A 593 -3.33 -25.92 -23.31
C SER A 593 -4.08 -25.92 -24.66
N TYR A 594 -3.44 -25.32 -25.67
CA TYR A 594 -3.91 -25.30 -27.05
C TYR A 594 -3.61 -26.66 -27.71
N VAL A 595 -4.46 -27.66 -27.47
CA VAL A 595 -4.40 -28.95 -28.18
C VAL A 595 -5.11 -28.83 -29.52
N SER A 596 -4.34 -28.85 -30.60
CA SER A 596 -4.86 -28.95 -31.96
C SER A 596 -5.29 -30.39 -32.26
N GLU A 597 -6.58 -30.61 -32.53
CA GLU A 597 -7.07 -31.88 -33.08
C GLU A 597 -6.70 -31.99 -34.57
N GLU A 598 -5.72 -32.83 -34.89
CA GLU A 598 -5.42 -33.21 -36.26
C GLU A 598 -6.17 -34.52 -36.61
N LYS A 599 -7.00 -34.46 -37.66
CA LYS A 599 -7.84 -35.59 -38.09
C LYS A 599 -7.03 -36.66 -38.83
N SER A 600 -7.23 -37.94 -38.47
CA SER A 600 -7.28 -39.05 -39.43
C SER A 600 -8.12 -40.21 -38.92
#